data_AF-A0A6A1QKB5-F1
#
_entry.id   AF-A0A6A1QKB5-F1
#
_cell.length_a   1.000
_cell.length_b   1.000
_cell.length_c   1.000
_cell.angle_alpha   90.00
_cell.angle_beta   90.00
_cell.angle_gamma   90.00
#
_symmetry.space_group_name_H-M   'P 1'
#
loop_
_entity.id
_entity.type
_entity.pdbx_description
1 polymer ?
#
loop_
_entity_poly.entity_id
_entity_poly.type
_entity_poly.pdbx_seq_one_letter_code
_entity_poly.pdbx_strand_id
1 'polypeptide(L)'
;MSLGPARLWERTRRGASDHANLFPLIFPTEPAQASGPYVEIIEQPKQRGMRFRYKCEGRSAGSIPGERSTDTTKTHPTIKINGYTGPGTVRISLVTKDPPHRPHPHELVGKDCRDGFYEAELCPDRCIHSFQNLGIQCVKKRDLEQAISQRIQTNNNPFQVPIEEQRGDYDLNAVRLCFQVTVRDPAGRPLRLSPVLSHPIFDNRAPNTAELKICRVNRNSGSCLGGDEIFLLCDKVQKEDIEVYFTGPGWEARGSFSQADVHRQVAIVFRTPPYADPGLQAPVRVSMQLRRPSDRELSEPMEFQYLPDTDDRHRIEEKRKRTYETFKSIMKKSPFNGPTDHRPPTRRIAVPSRSSASVPKPAPQPYPFTPSLSTINFEEFSPMFDADEDLGALLGNNTDPAVFTDLASVDNSEFQQLLNQAPTPLGASGLTNGLLSGDEDFSSIADMDFSAL
;
A
#
# COMPACT_ATOMS: atom_id res chain seq x y z
N MET A 1 -73.56 -4.06 -17.31
CA MET A 1 -75.03 -4.01 -17.15
C MET A 1 -75.32 -3.82 -15.66
N SER A 2 -76.11 -2.77 -15.34
CA SER A 2 -77.00 -2.54 -14.18
C SER A 2 -76.69 -3.26 -12.84
N LEU A 3 -76.36 -2.57 -11.73
CA LEU A 3 -77.27 -1.89 -10.74
C LEU A 3 -78.50 -2.74 -10.35
N GLY A 4 -78.89 -3.01 -9.10
CA GLY A 4 -78.53 -2.59 -7.72
C GLY A 4 -79.16 -3.61 -6.74
N PRO A 5 -79.78 -3.28 -5.57
CA PRO A 5 -79.94 -1.99 -4.90
C PRO A 5 -79.66 -2.00 -3.36
N ALA A 6 -79.71 -0.78 -2.81
CA ALA A 6 -79.61 -0.42 -1.40
C ALA A 6 -80.95 -0.52 -0.62
N ARG A 7 -80.88 -0.61 0.72
CA ARG A 7 -81.89 -0.15 1.70
C ARG A 7 -81.14 0.34 2.97
N LEU A 8 -81.24 1.65 3.31
CA LEU A 8 -82.15 2.28 4.30
C LEU A 8 -81.68 2.02 5.76
N TRP A 9 -81.50 2.93 6.73
CA TRP A 9 -81.85 4.33 6.97
C TRP A 9 -81.14 4.79 8.29
N GLU A 10 -80.77 6.09 8.41
CA GLU A 10 -80.60 6.95 9.62
C GLU A 10 -79.77 6.50 10.85
N ARG A 11 -79.02 7.33 11.61
CA ARG A 11 -78.99 8.79 11.82
C ARG A 11 -77.72 9.21 12.60
N THR A 12 -77.17 10.38 12.22
CA THR A 12 -76.51 11.42 13.05
C THR A 12 -75.30 11.08 13.94
N ARG A 13 -74.13 11.66 13.61
CA ARG A 13 -73.53 12.83 14.33
C ARG A 13 -72.11 13.14 13.85
N ARG A 14 -71.91 14.44 13.61
CA ARG A 14 -70.66 15.23 13.67
C ARG A 14 -69.65 15.06 12.53
N GLY A 15 -69.28 16.22 11.98
CA GLY A 15 -68.51 16.39 10.76
C GLY A 15 -67.07 15.90 10.87
N ALA A 16 -66.63 15.26 9.79
CA ALA A 16 -65.25 15.05 9.45
C ALA A 16 -64.94 16.00 8.27
N SER A 17 -63.98 16.90 8.47
CA SER A 17 -63.40 17.73 7.42
C SER A 17 -61.98 17.25 7.17
N ASP A 18 -61.78 16.71 5.97
CA ASP A 18 -60.57 16.69 5.14
C ASP A 18 -59.20 16.51 5.81
N HIS A 19 -58.71 15.27 5.75
CA HIS A 19 -57.28 14.97 5.81
C HIS A 19 -56.61 15.33 4.48
N ALA A 20 -56.13 16.57 4.37
CA ALA A 20 -55.06 16.90 3.45
C ALA A 20 -53.74 16.32 3.99
N ASN A 21 -53.17 15.36 3.28
CA ASN A 21 -51.81 14.86 3.51
C ASN A 21 -50.78 15.95 3.15
N LEU A 22 -50.42 16.79 4.12
CA LEU A 22 -49.13 17.49 4.10
C LEU A 22 -48.13 16.65 4.91
N PHE A 23 -47.26 15.93 4.22
CA PHE A 23 -46.01 15.45 4.81
C PHE A 23 -45.16 16.69 5.15
N PRO A 24 -44.76 16.91 6.42
CA PRO A 24 -43.72 17.89 6.70
C PRO A 24 -42.41 17.32 6.15
N LEU A 25 -41.78 18.06 5.23
CA LEU A 25 -40.36 17.88 4.93
C LEU A 25 -39.59 18.17 6.22
N ILE A 26 -39.31 17.11 6.97
CA ILE A 26 -38.38 17.13 8.09
C ILE A 26 -37.01 17.32 7.47
N PHE A 27 -36.58 18.56 7.35
CA PHE A 27 -35.16 18.87 7.30
C PHE A 27 -34.53 18.23 8.54
N PRO A 28 -33.41 17.51 8.43
CA PRO A 28 -32.70 17.05 9.61
C PRO A 28 -32.32 18.30 10.40
N THR A 29 -32.99 18.50 11.54
CA THR A 29 -32.57 19.45 12.56
C THR A 29 -31.10 19.14 12.85
N GLU A 30 -30.27 20.15 12.62
CA GLU A 30 -28.90 20.25 13.11
C GLU A 30 -28.84 19.62 14.51
N PRO A 31 -27.86 18.75 14.82
CA PRO A 31 -27.86 18.02 16.08
C PRO A 31 -28.00 19.03 17.21
N ALA A 32 -29.05 18.86 18.02
CA ALA A 32 -29.33 19.71 19.16
C ALA A 32 -28.01 19.97 19.89
N GLN A 33 -27.58 21.24 19.95
CA GLN A 33 -26.37 21.62 20.67
C GLN A 33 -26.42 20.95 22.03
N ALA A 34 -25.49 20.04 22.29
CA ALA A 34 -25.42 19.30 23.54
C ALA A 34 -25.47 20.33 24.68
N SER A 35 -26.44 20.20 25.59
CA SER A 35 -26.67 21.19 26.66
C SER A 35 -25.65 21.02 27.80
N GLY A 36 -24.36 20.99 27.46
CA GLY A 36 -23.25 20.75 28.38
C GLY A 36 -21.92 20.57 27.65
N PRO A 37 -20.80 20.56 28.40
CA PRO A 37 -19.49 20.37 27.81
C PRO A 37 -19.34 19.01 27.14
N TYR A 38 -18.60 18.95 26.04
CA TYR A 38 -18.34 17.72 25.30
C TYR A 38 -16.95 17.75 24.66
N VAL A 39 -16.46 16.58 24.27
CA VAL A 39 -15.16 16.42 23.61
C VAL A 39 -15.38 16.19 22.12
N GLU A 40 -14.55 16.81 21.29
CA GLU A 40 -14.46 16.51 19.86
C GLU A 40 -13.01 16.19 19.49
N ILE A 41 -12.81 15.28 18.54
CA ILE A 41 -11.49 15.02 17.97
C ILE A 41 -11.32 15.97 16.78
N ILE A 42 -10.32 16.86 16.84
CA ILE A 42 -10.04 17.83 15.77
C ILE A 42 -8.92 17.38 14.83
N GLU A 43 -8.05 16.48 15.29
CA GLU A 43 -7.06 15.77 14.50
C GLU A 43 -7.15 14.29 14.88
N GLN A 44 -7.66 13.46 13.97
CA GLN A 44 -7.71 12.02 14.15
C GLN A 44 -6.30 11.42 14.13
N PRO A 45 -6.06 10.23 14.71
CA PRO A 45 -4.83 9.50 14.45
C PRO A 45 -4.78 9.05 12.98
N LYS A 46 -3.57 8.98 12.41
CA LYS A 46 -3.37 8.36 11.10
C LYS A 46 -3.76 6.89 11.19
N GLN A 47 -4.66 6.45 10.33
CA GLN A 47 -5.22 5.10 10.39
C GLN A 47 -4.22 4.02 9.97
N ARG A 48 -3.28 4.32 9.07
CA ARG A 48 -2.31 3.35 8.51
C ARG A 48 -0.90 3.90 8.42
N GLY A 49 0.05 3.02 8.11
CA GLY A 49 1.47 3.34 7.95
C GLY A 49 2.26 3.23 9.27
N MET A 50 1.57 3.26 10.42
CA MET A 50 2.18 3.00 11.72
C MET A 50 2.27 1.49 11.99
N ARG A 51 3.42 1.02 12.51
CA ARG A 51 3.56 -0.34 13.03
C ARG A 51 3.42 -0.39 14.54
N PHE A 52 2.75 -1.42 15.03
CA PHE A 52 2.75 -1.72 16.47
C PHE A 52 4.04 -2.45 16.85
N ARG A 53 4.48 -2.28 18.10
CA ARG A 53 5.81 -2.77 18.54
C ARG A 53 5.72 -3.72 19.70
N TYR A 54 6.50 -4.79 19.67
CA TYR A 54 6.62 -5.66 20.83
C TYR A 54 7.53 -5.04 21.90
N LYS A 55 7.21 -5.31 23.16
CA LYS A 55 8.05 -4.93 24.31
C LYS A 55 9.50 -5.41 24.17
N CYS A 56 9.71 -6.59 23.58
CA CYS A 56 11.04 -7.18 23.42
C CYS A 56 11.90 -6.54 22.32
N GLU A 57 11.39 -5.58 21.53
CA GLU A 57 12.19 -4.90 20.50
C GLU A 57 13.19 -3.88 21.06
N GLY A 58 13.08 -3.51 22.34
CA GLY A 58 14.05 -2.65 23.05
C GLY A 58 14.12 -1.20 22.56
N ARG A 59 13.23 -0.77 21.64
CA ARG A 59 13.11 0.60 21.15
C ARG A 59 11.79 1.21 21.64
N SER A 60 11.70 2.54 21.65
CA SER A 60 10.40 3.21 21.86
C SER A 60 9.40 2.76 20.80
N ALA A 61 8.11 2.70 21.16
CA ALA A 61 7.06 2.20 20.26
C ALA A 61 6.76 3.14 19.08
N GLY A 62 7.46 4.27 18.95
CA GLY A 62 7.13 5.36 18.02
C GLY A 62 6.00 6.25 18.55
N SER A 63 5.70 7.34 17.84
CA SER A 63 4.60 8.26 18.15
C SER A 63 3.49 8.13 17.11
N ILE A 64 2.23 8.05 17.55
CA ILE A 64 1.05 8.00 16.68
C ILE A 64 0.95 9.34 15.97
N PRO A 65 1.09 9.38 14.62
CA PRO A 65 0.93 10.61 13.88
C PRO A 65 -0.55 10.99 13.77
N GLY A 66 -0.82 12.28 13.57
CA GLY A 66 -2.13 12.77 13.17
C GLY A 66 -2.45 12.39 11.72
N GLU A 67 -3.72 12.34 11.39
CA GLU A 67 -4.25 12.01 10.06
C GLU A 67 -3.68 12.92 8.96
N ARG A 68 -3.48 14.21 9.26
CA ARG A 68 -2.91 15.20 8.33
C ARG A 68 -1.38 15.31 8.45
N SER A 69 -0.74 14.43 9.20
CA SER A 69 0.71 14.45 9.36
C SER A 69 1.39 14.10 8.03
N THR A 70 2.34 14.93 7.63
CA THR A 70 3.18 14.71 6.45
C THR A 70 4.62 14.41 6.84
N ASP A 71 5.50 14.22 5.87
CA ASP A 71 6.93 14.03 6.14
C ASP A 71 7.59 15.27 6.73
N THR A 72 7.15 16.45 6.28
CA THR A 72 7.68 17.75 6.72
C THR A 72 6.97 18.30 7.95
N THR A 73 5.65 18.10 8.06
CA THR A 73 4.82 18.68 9.12
C THR A 73 4.20 17.58 9.96
N LYS A 74 4.72 17.40 11.17
CA LYS A 74 4.23 16.38 12.10
C LYS A 74 3.05 16.90 12.91
N THR A 75 1.88 16.31 12.70
CA THR A 75 0.69 16.51 13.54
C THR A 75 0.46 15.27 14.41
N HIS A 76 -0.41 15.39 15.42
CA HIS A 76 -0.66 14.35 16.42
C HIS A 76 -2.14 14.31 16.80
N PRO A 77 -2.67 13.18 17.30
CA PRO A 77 -4.03 13.11 17.79
C PRO A 77 -4.35 14.27 18.72
N THR A 78 -5.41 15.02 18.41
CA THR A 78 -5.74 16.27 19.10
C THR A 78 -7.23 16.34 19.35
N ILE A 79 -7.61 16.66 20.58
CA ILE A 79 -9.00 16.89 20.98
C ILE A 79 -9.23 18.35 21.33
N LYS A 80 -10.49 18.76 21.24
CA LYS A 80 -10.99 20.02 21.79
C LYS A 80 -12.13 19.74 22.76
N ILE A 81 -12.14 20.47 23.87
CA ILE A 81 -13.22 20.45 24.85
C ILE A 81 -14.10 21.67 24.59
N ASN A 82 -15.34 21.44 24.17
CA ASN A 82 -16.31 22.48 23.92
C ASN A 82 -17.14 22.75 25.17
N GLY A 83 -17.56 24.01 25.36
CA GLY A 83 -18.43 24.40 26.47
C GLY A 83 -17.76 24.35 27.86
N TYR A 84 -16.44 24.22 27.93
CA TYR A 84 -15.66 24.23 29.18
C TYR A 84 -14.26 24.80 28.97
N THR A 85 -13.77 25.58 29.93
CA THR A 85 -12.37 26.02 30.01
C THR A 85 -12.01 26.09 31.49
N GLY A 86 -10.98 25.35 31.90
CA GLY A 86 -10.65 25.16 33.30
C GLY A 86 -9.93 23.83 33.55
N PRO A 87 -9.69 23.49 34.83
CA PRO A 87 -8.96 22.28 35.19
C PRO A 87 -9.76 21.00 34.89
N GLY A 88 -9.10 20.02 34.31
CA GLY A 88 -9.67 18.70 34.07
C GLY A 88 -8.62 17.63 33.93
N THR A 89 -9.04 16.40 33.70
CA THR A 89 -8.16 15.28 33.37
C THR A 89 -8.62 14.60 32.08
N VAL A 90 -7.67 14.03 31.36
CA VAL A 90 -7.94 13.19 30.20
C VAL A 90 -7.26 11.85 30.39
N ARG A 91 -8.01 10.79 30.12
CA ARG A 91 -7.53 9.42 30.04
C ARG A 91 -7.73 8.92 28.61
N ILE A 92 -6.68 8.33 28.03
CA ILE A 92 -6.73 7.74 26.69
C ILE A 92 -6.39 6.26 26.80
N SER A 93 -7.32 5.40 26.41
CA SER A 93 -7.14 3.94 26.42
C SER A 93 -7.31 3.36 25.02
N LEU A 94 -6.81 2.13 24.84
CA LEU A 94 -7.04 1.35 23.62
C LEU A 94 -8.29 0.48 23.79
N VAL A 95 -9.16 0.48 22.78
CA VAL A 95 -10.35 -0.38 22.71
C VAL A 95 -10.46 -1.08 21.36
N THR A 96 -11.29 -2.12 21.27
CA THR A 96 -11.53 -2.85 20.02
C THR A 96 -12.17 -1.98 18.95
N LYS A 97 -11.83 -2.24 17.68
CA LYS A 97 -12.37 -1.54 16.51
C LYS A 97 -13.89 -1.59 16.44
N ASP A 98 -14.47 -2.76 16.70
CA ASP A 98 -15.89 -3.03 16.55
C ASP A 98 -16.60 -3.06 17.92
N PRO A 99 -17.90 -2.72 17.98
CA PRO A 99 -18.74 -2.91 19.16
C PRO A 99 -18.68 -4.38 19.64
N PRO A 100 -18.71 -4.66 20.96
CA PRO A 100 -19.01 -3.73 22.07
C PRO A 100 -17.83 -2.89 22.60
N HIS A 101 -16.78 -2.62 21.82
CA HIS A 101 -15.64 -1.74 22.20
C HIS A 101 -15.00 -2.13 23.55
N ARG A 102 -14.46 -3.34 23.58
CA ARG A 102 -13.81 -3.93 24.75
C ARG A 102 -12.43 -3.30 24.99
N PRO A 103 -11.91 -3.31 26.23
CA PRO A 103 -10.52 -2.96 26.49
C PRO A 103 -9.58 -3.78 25.60
N HIS A 104 -8.70 -3.12 24.85
CA HIS A 104 -7.79 -3.83 23.96
C HIS A 104 -6.60 -4.39 24.76
N PRO A 105 -6.10 -5.61 24.45
CA PRO A 105 -4.97 -6.20 25.15
C PRO A 105 -3.64 -5.48 24.89
N HIS A 106 -3.48 -4.82 23.74
CA HIS A 106 -2.33 -3.92 23.48
C HIS A 106 -2.26 -2.79 24.50
N GLU A 107 -1.08 -2.19 24.63
CA GLU A 107 -0.81 -1.15 25.61
C GLU A 107 -0.51 0.18 24.93
N LEU A 108 -1.11 1.26 25.42
CA LEU A 108 -0.60 2.59 25.10
C LEU A 108 0.63 2.85 25.96
N VAL A 109 1.76 3.19 25.32
CA VAL A 109 3.04 3.45 25.97
C VAL A 109 3.56 4.82 25.54
N GLY A 110 4.35 5.47 26.39
CA GLY A 110 4.77 6.84 26.11
C GLY A 110 4.95 7.64 27.38
N LYS A 111 5.07 8.96 27.21
CA LYS A 111 5.07 9.89 28.33
C LYS A 111 3.67 9.89 28.97
N ASP A 112 3.61 9.88 30.30
CA ASP A 112 2.36 9.90 31.08
C ASP A 112 1.44 8.68 30.85
N CYS A 113 2.01 7.58 30.30
CA CYS A 113 1.32 6.30 30.17
C CYS A 113 1.61 5.36 31.36
N ARG A 114 0.58 4.68 31.84
CA ARG A 114 0.66 3.62 32.86
C ARG A 114 -0.42 2.57 32.60
N ASP A 115 -0.15 1.31 32.93
CA ASP A 115 -1.13 0.21 32.86
C ASP A 115 -1.88 0.10 31.51
N GLY A 116 -1.22 0.50 30.42
CA GLY A 116 -1.74 0.50 29.05
C GLY A 116 -2.69 1.64 28.67
N PHE A 117 -2.78 2.70 29.47
CA PHE A 117 -3.49 3.93 29.14
C PHE A 117 -2.63 5.18 29.41
N TYR A 118 -2.93 6.27 28.74
CA TYR A 118 -2.37 7.60 29.01
C TYR A 118 -3.27 8.35 29.98
N GLU A 119 -2.71 9.10 30.92
CA GLU A 119 -3.48 9.96 31.82
C GLU A 119 -2.71 11.22 32.18
N ALA A 120 -3.33 12.38 31.98
CA ALA A 120 -2.73 13.67 32.31
C ALA A 120 -3.78 14.71 32.71
N GLU A 121 -3.31 15.74 33.42
CA GLU A 121 -4.10 16.95 33.69
C GLU A 121 -4.16 17.84 32.43
N LEU A 122 -5.32 18.43 32.21
CA LEU A 122 -5.58 19.35 31.11
C LEU A 122 -5.16 20.76 31.54
N CYS A 123 -4.41 21.44 30.66
CA CYS A 123 -4.01 22.83 30.85
C CYS A 123 -5.25 23.73 30.98
N PRO A 124 -5.47 24.43 32.12
CA PRO A 124 -6.71 25.18 32.35
C PRO A 124 -6.97 26.31 31.37
N ASP A 125 -5.92 26.90 30.79
CA ASP A 125 -5.99 28.06 29.91
C ASP A 125 -6.28 27.69 28.44
N ARG A 126 -6.36 26.39 28.12
CA ARG A 126 -6.54 25.89 26.76
C ARG A 126 -7.68 24.90 26.72
N CYS A 127 -8.42 24.90 25.61
CA CYS A 127 -9.43 23.89 25.33
C CYS A 127 -8.98 22.88 24.27
N ILE A 128 -7.81 23.08 23.65
CA ILE A 128 -7.23 22.20 22.63
C ILE A 128 -6.01 21.50 23.21
N HIS A 129 -6.00 20.17 23.12
CA HIS A 129 -4.97 19.32 23.71
C HIS A 129 -4.47 18.31 22.67
N SER A 130 -3.18 18.37 22.37
CA SER A 130 -2.50 17.50 21.41
C SER A 130 -1.63 16.49 22.15
N PHE A 131 -1.73 15.22 21.75
CA PHE A 131 -1.09 14.11 22.45
C PHE A 131 0.08 13.55 21.65
N GLN A 132 1.28 13.97 22.05
CA GLN A 132 2.54 13.57 21.43
C GLN A 132 3.15 12.39 22.18
N ASN A 133 4.08 11.67 21.54
CA ASN A 133 4.85 10.58 22.17
C ASN A 133 4.00 9.41 22.69
N LEU A 134 2.84 9.18 22.07
CA LEU A 134 2.01 8.00 22.31
C LEU A 134 2.37 6.91 21.31
N GLY A 135 2.72 5.72 21.76
CA GLY A 135 2.98 4.56 20.92
C GLY A 135 2.12 3.37 21.32
N ILE A 136 1.96 2.41 20.41
CA ILE A 136 1.18 1.20 20.65
C ILE A 136 2.14 0.02 20.81
N GLN A 137 2.17 -0.53 22.03
CA GLN A 137 2.90 -1.75 22.33
C GLN A 137 1.98 -2.96 22.15
N CYS A 138 2.28 -3.79 21.14
CA CYS A 138 1.49 -4.98 20.88
C CYS A 138 1.88 -6.15 21.78
N VAL A 139 0.87 -6.92 22.19
CA VAL A 139 1.05 -8.16 22.93
C VAL A 139 1.15 -9.35 21.99
N LYS A 140 1.85 -10.41 22.42
CA LYS A 140 1.87 -11.68 21.69
C LYS A 140 0.59 -12.45 21.99
N LYS A 141 0.15 -13.28 21.03
CA LYS A 141 -1.07 -14.10 21.19
C LYS A 141 -1.04 -14.99 22.45
N ARG A 142 0.14 -15.52 22.82
CA ARG A 142 0.32 -16.32 24.05
C ARG A 142 0.16 -15.53 25.35
N ASP A 143 0.38 -14.21 25.31
CA ASP A 143 0.34 -13.32 26.49
C ASP A 143 -1.03 -12.58 26.58
N LEU A 144 -1.98 -12.91 25.68
CA LEU A 144 -3.25 -12.21 25.52
C LEU A 144 -4.13 -12.31 26.76
N GLU A 145 -4.24 -13.50 27.37
CA GLU A 145 -5.08 -13.70 28.56
C GLU A 145 -4.54 -12.96 29.79
N GLN A 146 -3.21 -12.90 29.93
CA GLN A 146 -2.56 -12.10 30.97
C GLN A 146 -2.85 -10.60 30.77
N ALA A 147 -2.75 -10.11 29.54
CA ALA A 147 -3.02 -8.70 29.22
C ALA A 147 -4.48 -8.32 29.52
N ILE A 148 -5.46 -9.15 29.13
CA ILE A 148 -6.88 -8.92 29.43
C ILE A 148 -7.10 -8.89 30.95
N SER A 149 -6.51 -9.83 31.69
CA SER A 149 -6.62 -9.88 33.16
C SER A 149 -6.10 -8.59 33.81
N GLN A 150 -4.99 -8.04 33.33
CA GLN A 150 -4.47 -6.76 33.80
C GLN A 150 -5.41 -5.59 33.47
N ARG A 151 -6.06 -5.57 32.30
CA ARG A 151 -7.05 -4.53 31.94
C ARG A 151 -8.28 -4.57 32.84
N ILE A 152 -8.73 -5.76 33.23
CA ILE A 152 -9.82 -5.96 34.20
C ILE A 152 -9.37 -5.45 35.58
N GLN A 153 -8.19 -5.85 36.06
CA GLN A 153 -7.65 -5.46 37.36
C GLN A 153 -7.48 -3.94 37.51
N THR A 154 -7.06 -3.27 36.43
CA THR A 154 -6.83 -1.82 36.39
C THR A 154 -8.08 -1.02 36.02
N ASN A 155 -9.22 -1.72 35.89
CA ASN A 155 -10.52 -1.17 35.51
C ASN A 155 -10.46 -0.28 34.26
N ASN A 156 -9.67 -0.70 33.26
CA ASN A 156 -9.48 0.05 32.02
C ASN A 156 -10.61 -0.23 31.02
N ASN A 157 -11.86 0.03 31.42
CA ASN A 157 -13.06 -0.32 30.67
C ASN A 157 -13.98 0.88 30.43
N PRO A 158 -13.74 1.66 29.36
CA PRO A 158 -14.46 2.91 29.12
C PRO A 158 -15.97 2.76 28.96
N PHE A 159 -16.41 1.62 28.43
CA PHE A 159 -17.80 1.32 28.13
C PHE A 159 -18.45 0.35 29.11
N GLN A 160 -17.75 -0.02 30.19
CA GLN A 160 -18.25 -0.92 31.24
C GLN A 160 -18.77 -2.25 30.67
N VAL A 161 -18.13 -2.77 29.63
CA VAL A 161 -18.48 -4.06 29.02
C VAL A 161 -18.35 -5.18 30.06
N PRO A 162 -19.31 -6.10 30.20
CA PRO A 162 -19.24 -7.22 31.15
C PRO A 162 -17.97 -8.07 30.96
N ILE A 163 -17.47 -8.67 32.04
CA ILE A 163 -16.23 -9.46 32.03
C ILE A 163 -16.37 -10.68 31.11
N GLU A 164 -17.56 -11.24 31.03
CA GLU A 164 -17.91 -12.39 30.20
C GLU A 164 -17.70 -12.07 28.71
N GLU A 165 -18.04 -10.86 28.28
CA GLU A 165 -17.87 -10.39 26.90
C GLU A 165 -16.43 -9.95 26.60
N GLN A 166 -15.64 -9.64 27.63
CA GLN A 166 -14.21 -9.35 27.50
C GLN A 166 -13.36 -10.60 27.20
N ARG A 167 -13.90 -11.79 27.42
CA ARG A 167 -13.26 -13.06 27.05
C ARG A 167 -13.62 -13.39 25.60
N GLY A 168 -12.63 -13.61 24.76
CA GLY A 168 -12.85 -13.98 23.36
C GLY A 168 -11.68 -13.61 22.46
N ASP A 169 -11.91 -13.73 21.15
CA ASP A 169 -10.90 -13.37 20.16
C ASP A 169 -10.81 -11.85 19.99
N TYR A 170 -9.60 -11.37 19.69
CA TYR A 170 -9.29 -9.95 19.51
C TYR A 170 -8.60 -9.76 18.17
N ASP A 171 -9.05 -8.76 17.40
CA ASP A 171 -8.30 -8.31 16.22
C ASP A 171 -7.06 -7.53 16.67
N LEU A 172 -5.92 -8.22 16.75
CA LEU A 172 -4.64 -7.64 17.15
C LEU A 172 -4.07 -6.65 16.11
N ASN A 173 -4.68 -6.54 14.94
CA ASN A 173 -4.21 -5.66 13.86
C ASN A 173 -4.93 -4.32 13.84
N ALA A 174 -5.95 -4.11 14.70
CA ALA A 174 -6.72 -2.88 14.70
C ALA A 174 -7.13 -2.44 16.12
N VAL A 175 -6.90 -1.17 16.44
CA VAL A 175 -7.29 -0.56 17.72
C VAL A 175 -8.01 0.76 17.49
N ARG A 176 -8.76 1.25 18.47
CA ARG A 176 -9.21 2.65 18.53
C ARG A 176 -8.69 3.28 19.83
N LEU A 177 -8.32 4.56 19.76
CA LEU A 177 -8.16 5.39 20.94
C LEU A 177 -9.54 5.79 21.47
N CYS A 178 -9.75 5.66 22.78
CA CYS A 178 -10.92 6.13 23.50
C CYS A 178 -10.51 7.28 24.42
N PHE A 179 -11.09 8.46 24.22
CA PHE A 179 -10.83 9.66 25.01
C PHE A 179 -11.89 9.81 26.10
N GLN A 180 -11.48 9.70 27.36
CA GLN A 180 -12.33 9.91 28.53
C GLN A 180 -11.87 11.19 29.23
N VAL A 181 -12.69 12.24 29.18
CA VAL A 181 -12.38 13.53 29.80
C VAL A 181 -13.24 13.73 31.03
N THR A 182 -12.62 14.18 32.12
CA THR A 182 -13.32 14.61 33.33
C THR A 182 -13.04 16.10 33.54
N VAL A 183 -14.10 16.90 33.60
CA VAL A 183 -14.03 18.34 33.88
C VAL A 183 -14.67 18.63 35.25
N ARG A 184 -14.74 19.89 35.67
CA ARG A 184 -15.53 20.28 36.85
C ARG A 184 -16.87 20.88 36.45
N ASP A 185 -17.94 20.49 37.14
CA ASP A 185 -19.26 21.13 37.01
C ASP A 185 -19.25 22.55 37.64
N PRO A 186 -20.30 23.37 37.46
CA PRO A 186 -20.39 24.68 38.10
C PRO A 186 -20.34 24.67 39.63
N ALA A 187 -20.60 23.52 40.27
CA ALA A 187 -20.48 23.32 41.71
C ALA A 187 -19.09 22.79 42.13
N GLY A 188 -18.16 22.64 41.18
CA GLY A 188 -16.79 22.14 41.40
C GLY A 188 -16.65 20.62 41.47
N ARG A 189 -17.72 19.85 41.26
CA ARG A 189 -17.69 18.38 41.30
C ARG A 189 -17.16 17.79 39.99
N PRO A 190 -16.52 16.60 40.02
CA PRO A 190 -16.07 15.94 38.80
C PRO A 190 -17.26 15.56 37.89
N LEU A 191 -17.21 16.02 36.64
CA LEU A 191 -18.16 15.72 35.58
C LEU A 191 -17.43 14.89 34.51
N ARG A 192 -17.77 13.61 34.40
CA ARG A 192 -17.27 12.74 33.32
C ARG A 192 -18.04 13.01 32.04
N LEU A 193 -17.33 13.40 30.99
CA LEU A 193 -17.91 13.58 29.66
C LEU A 193 -18.08 12.23 28.96
N SER A 194 -18.98 12.17 27.98
CA SER A 194 -19.15 10.97 27.17
C SER A 194 -17.84 10.58 26.48
N PRO A 195 -17.41 9.31 26.55
CA PRO A 195 -16.20 8.86 25.86
C PRO A 195 -16.31 9.05 24.35
N VAL A 196 -15.22 9.48 23.71
CA VAL A 196 -15.16 9.67 22.25
C VAL A 196 -14.15 8.72 21.64
N LEU A 197 -14.54 8.02 20.57
CA LEU A 197 -13.68 7.10 19.84
C LEU A 197 -13.05 7.77 18.62
N SER A 198 -11.77 7.51 18.44
CA SER A 198 -11.07 7.82 17.18
C SER A 198 -11.46 6.89 16.04
N HIS A 199 -11.02 7.26 14.83
CA HIS A 199 -10.89 6.32 13.73
C HIS A 199 -9.96 5.16 14.09
N PRO A 200 -10.17 3.95 13.55
CA PRO A 200 -9.30 2.82 13.84
C PRO A 200 -7.88 3.04 13.33
N ILE A 201 -6.92 2.57 14.11
CA ILE A 201 -5.50 2.53 13.77
C ILE A 201 -5.16 1.07 13.48
N PHE A 202 -4.54 0.84 12.33
CA PHE A 202 -4.20 -0.47 11.81
C PHE A 202 -2.69 -0.72 11.87
N ASP A 203 -2.30 -1.94 12.21
CA ASP A 203 -0.90 -2.34 12.21
C ASP A 203 -0.36 -2.49 10.79
N ASN A 204 0.70 -1.75 10.47
CA ASN A 204 1.39 -1.84 9.19
C ASN A 204 2.25 -3.11 9.04
N ARG A 205 2.37 -3.94 10.11
CA ARG A 205 3.05 -5.24 10.02
C ARG A 205 2.20 -6.30 9.33
N ALA A 206 0.88 -6.21 9.42
CA ALA A 206 -0.06 -7.21 8.93
C ALA A 206 -0.51 -6.88 7.50
N PRO A 207 -0.23 -7.74 6.49
CA PRO A 207 -0.46 -7.38 5.08
C PRO A 207 -1.92 -7.10 4.72
N ASN A 208 -2.88 -7.64 5.47
CA ASN A 208 -4.32 -7.41 5.30
C ASN A 208 -4.76 -6.02 5.78
N THR A 209 -3.95 -5.34 6.60
CA THR A 209 -4.26 -4.01 7.14
C THR A 209 -3.18 -2.98 6.85
N ALA A 210 -2.10 -3.38 6.20
CA ALA A 210 -0.99 -2.51 5.83
C ALA A 210 -1.43 -1.42 4.84
N GLU A 211 -0.67 -0.33 4.82
CA GLU A 211 -0.77 0.71 3.81
C GLU A 211 -0.39 0.11 2.44
N LEU A 212 -1.21 0.36 1.42
CA LEU A 212 -0.90 -0.06 0.06
C LEU A 212 0.04 0.95 -0.59
N LYS A 213 1.08 0.45 -1.26
CA LYS A 213 2.05 1.32 -1.91
C LYS A 213 2.59 0.71 -3.20
N ILE A 214 2.47 1.48 -4.29
CA ILE A 214 3.21 1.21 -5.52
C ILE A 214 4.61 1.82 -5.36
N CYS A 215 5.63 0.99 -5.50
CA CYS A 215 7.03 1.40 -5.38
C CYS A 215 7.60 1.81 -6.74
N ARG A 216 7.41 0.97 -7.77
CA ARG A 216 7.88 1.22 -9.13
C ARG A 216 7.00 0.50 -10.16
N VAL A 217 7.01 0.99 -11.39
CA VAL A 217 6.33 0.40 -12.54
C VAL A 217 7.27 0.45 -13.74
N ASN A 218 7.31 -0.61 -14.54
CA ASN A 218 8.18 -0.65 -15.74
C ASN A 218 7.68 0.23 -16.90
N ARG A 219 6.36 0.46 -16.97
CA ARG A 219 5.68 1.21 -18.03
C ARG A 219 4.49 1.98 -17.47
N ASN A 220 4.43 3.28 -17.73
CA ASN A 220 3.35 4.17 -17.29
C ASN A 220 2.53 4.76 -18.46
N SER A 221 2.60 4.14 -19.64
CA SER A 221 1.79 4.49 -20.80
C SER A 221 1.48 3.27 -21.66
N GLY A 222 0.34 3.22 -22.35
CA GLY A 222 -0.06 2.06 -23.16
C GLY A 222 -1.15 2.38 -24.18
N SER A 223 -1.46 1.44 -25.07
CA SER A 223 -2.51 1.61 -26.08
C SER A 223 -3.88 1.76 -25.40
N CYS A 224 -4.74 2.64 -25.92
CA CYS A 224 -6.13 2.78 -25.49
C CYS A 224 -6.94 1.48 -25.64
N LEU A 225 -6.48 0.52 -26.46
CA LEU A 225 -7.10 -0.80 -26.57
C LEU A 225 -6.81 -1.72 -25.37
N GLY A 226 -5.86 -1.36 -24.50
CA GLY A 226 -5.43 -2.19 -23.38
C GLY A 226 -4.59 -3.39 -23.81
N GLY A 227 -4.33 -4.31 -22.86
CA GLY A 227 -3.58 -5.53 -23.10
C GLY A 227 -2.06 -5.41 -22.92
N ASP A 228 -1.54 -4.21 -22.66
CA ASP A 228 -0.12 -4.00 -22.35
C ASP A 228 0.25 -4.69 -21.03
N GLU A 229 1.30 -5.51 -21.07
CA GLU A 229 1.81 -6.18 -19.88
C GLU A 229 2.71 -5.24 -19.06
N ILE A 230 2.38 -5.11 -17.78
CA ILE A 230 3.02 -4.21 -16.83
C ILE A 230 3.54 -5.01 -15.64
N PHE A 231 4.77 -4.71 -15.24
CA PHE A 231 5.42 -5.19 -14.04
C PHE A 231 5.38 -4.07 -13.00
N LEU A 232 4.65 -4.30 -11.92
CA LEU A 232 4.46 -3.37 -10.82
C LEU A 232 5.14 -3.94 -9.57
N LEU A 233 6.05 -3.17 -8.97
CA LEU A 233 6.67 -3.46 -7.68
C LEU A 233 5.90 -2.73 -6.59
N CYS A 234 5.57 -3.43 -5.50
CA CYS A 234 4.79 -2.88 -4.40
C CYS A 234 5.30 -3.37 -3.04
N ASP A 235 4.80 -2.74 -1.98
CA ASP A 235 4.89 -3.31 -0.63
C ASP A 235 4.03 -4.59 -0.52
N LYS A 236 4.14 -5.31 0.61
CA LYS A 236 3.52 -6.63 0.77
C LYS A 236 1.99 -6.60 0.61
N VAL A 237 1.48 -7.38 -0.34
CA VAL A 237 0.04 -7.56 -0.62
C VAL A 237 -0.41 -9.01 -0.47
N GLN A 238 -1.72 -9.24 -0.31
CA GLN A 238 -2.31 -10.59 -0.33
C GLN A 238 -2.85 -10.88 -1.73
N LYS A 239 -2.43 -12.00 -2.33
CA LYS A 239 -2.75 -12.30 -3.74
C LYS A 239 -4.24 -12.53 -3.99
N GLU A 240 -4.98 -12.95 -2.97
CA GLU A 240 -6.43 -13.18 -2.99
C GLU A 240 -7.25 -11.91 -2.78
N ASP A 241 -6.63 -10.82 -2.32
CA ASP A 241 -7.30 -9.60 -1.86
C ASP A 241 -6.53 -8.35 -2.34
N ILE A 242 -6.24 -8.31 -3.64
CA ILE A 242 -5.58 -7.18 -4.28
C ILE A 242 -6.05 -7.04 -5.73
N GLU A 243 -6.20 -5.81 -6.20
CA GLU A 243 -6.43 -5.49 -7.60
C GLU A 243 -5.67 -4.22 -8.00
N VAL A 244 -5.36 -4.09 -9.30
CA VAL A 244 -4.83 -2.85 -9.87
C VAL A 244 -6.00 -2.08 -10.46
N TYR A 245 -6.30 -0.93 -9.90
CA TYR A 245 -7.51 -0.16 -10.17
C TYR A 245 -7.17 1.12 -10.94
N PHE A 246 -7.79 1.29 -12.09
CA PHE A 246 -7.62 2.44 -12.98
C PHE A 246 -8.86 3.33 -12.89
N THR A 247 -8.66 4.64 -12.78
CA THR A 247 -9.73 5.63 -12.69
C THR A 247 -9.46 6.85 -13.55
N GLY A 248 -10.50 7.36 -14.18
CA GLY A 248 -10.51 8.59 -14.96
C GLY A 248 -11.88 9.27 -14.90
N PRO A 249 -12.09 10.39 -15.60
CA PRO A 249 -13.37 11.10 -15.58
C PRO A 249 -14.53 10.21 -16.06
N GLY A 250 -15.37 9.77 -15.12
CA GLY A 250 -16.51 8.89 -15.42
C GLY A 250 -16.15 7.47 -15.86
N TRP A 251 -14.91 7.03 -15.65
CA TRP A 251 -14.43 5.71 -16.06
C TRP A 251 -13.63 5.04 -14.94
N GLU A 252 -13.90 3.76 -14.73
CA GLU A 252 -13.12 2.89 -13.86
C GLU A 252 -12.91 1.54 -14.54
N ALA A 253 -11.74 0.93 -14.32
CA ALA A 253 -11.45 -0.40 -14.80
C ALA A 253 -10.40 -1.09 -13.92
N ARG A 254 -10.22 -2.40 -14.12
CA ARG A 254 -9.25 -3.20 -13.37
C ARG A 254 -8.22 -3.80 -14.32
N GLY A 255 -6.95 -3.74 -13.94
CA GLY A 255 -5.90 -4.52 -14.59
C GLY A 255 -6.19 -6.01 -14.45
N SER A 256 -6.04 -6.75 -15.54
CA SER A 256 -6.32 -8.19 -15.56
C SER A 256 -5.06 -8.99 -15.21
N PHE A 257 -5.15 -9.82 -14.18
CA PHE A 257 -4.12 -10.76 -13.76
C PHE A 257 -4.75 -11.88 -12.92
N SER A 258 -4.02 -12.98 -12.75
CA SER A 258 -4.40 -14.09 -11.87
C SER A 258 -3.61 -14.04 -10.56
N GLN A 259 -4.05 -14.81 -9.56
CA GLN A 259 -3.31 -14.91 -8.29
C GLN A 259 -1.86 -15.42 -8.48
N ALA A 260 -1.58 -16.19 -9.54
CA ALA A 260 -0.24 -16.68 -9.85
C ALA A 260 0.71 -15.57 -10.32
N ASP A 261 0.17 -14.47 -10.84
CA ASP A 261 0.94 -13.32 -11.33
C ASP A 261 1.37 -12.36 -10.19
N VAL A 262 0.91 -12.63 -8.95
CA VAL A 262 1.37 -11.94 -7.75
C VAL A 262 2.65 -12.62 -7.24
N HIS A 263 3.79 -12.09 -7.65
CA HIS A 263 5.09 -12.66 -7.33
C HIS A 263 5.51 -12.35 -5.89
N ARG A 264 5.49 -13.38 -5.04
CA ARG A 264 5.95 -13.36 -3.64
C ARG A 264 5.42 -12.17 -2.83
N GLN A 265 4.17 -11.76 -3.09
CA GLN A 265 3.49 -10.65 -2.41
C GLN A 265 4.10 -9.26 -2.64
N VAL A 266 5.12 -9.10 -3.48
CA VAL A 266 5.88 -7.84 -3.62
C VAL A 266 5.95 -7.32 -5.06
N ALA A 267 5.40 -8.07 -6.00
CA ALA A 267 5.25 -7.62 -7.38
C ALA A 267 3.97 -8.22 -8.00
N ILE A 268 3.43 -7.52 -8.98
CA ILE A 268 2.26 -7.93 -9.75
C ILE A 268 2.60 -7.77 -11.22
N VAL A 269 2.40 -8.83 -12.00
CA VAL A 269 2.37 -8.75 -13.47
C VAL A 269 0.91 -8.71 -13.90
N PHE A 270 0.51 -7.70 -14.65
CA PHE A 270 -0.88 -7.57 -15.10
C PHE A 270 -0.96 -6.98 -16.49
N ARG A 271 -2.13 -7.11 -17.13
CA ARG A 271 -2.44 -6.42 -18.39
C ARG A 271 -3.36 -5.24 -18.18
N THR A 272 -3.08 -4.14 -18.85
CA THR A 272 -3.91 -2.93 -18.80
C THR A 272 -5.33 -3.21 -19.29
N PRO A 273 -6.36 -2.63 -18.64
CA PRO A 273 -7.70 -2.68 -19.20
C PRO A 273 -7.80 -1.80 -20.45
N PRO A 274 -8.75 -2.06 -21.36
CA PRO A 274 -9.10 -1.12 -22.43
C PRO A 274 -9.61 0.19 -21.84
N TYR A 275 -9.19 1.31 -22.43
CA TYR A 275 -9.72 2.64 -22.08
C TYR A 275 -11.15 2.82 -22.59
N ALA A 276 -11.87 3.79 -22.02
CA ALA A 276 -13.27 4.07 -22.37
C ALA A 276 -13.49 4.35 -23.87
N ASP A 277 -12.60 5.12 -24.48
CA ASP A 277 -12.64 5.46 -25.90
C ASP A 277 -11.56 4.68 -26.68
N PRO A 278 -11.94 3.69 -27.49
CA PRO A 278 -10.99 2.96 -28.34
C PRO A 278 -10.51 3.77 -29.55
N GLY A 279 -11.19 4.86 -29.90
CA GLY A 279 -10.87 5.75 -31.02
C GLY A 279 -10.00 6.94 -30.63
N LEU A 280 -9.27 6.83 -29.53
CA LEU A 280 -8.55 7.93 -28.91
C LEU A 280 -7.59 8.63 -29.89
N GLN A 281 -7.69 9.95 -30.02
CA GLN A 281 -6.87 10.74 -30.96
C GLN A 281 -5.68 11.46 -30.32
N ALA A 282 -5.73 11.69 -29.00
CA ALA A 282 -4.67 12.33 -28.23
C ALA A 282 -4.45 11.60 -26.91
N PRO A 283 -3.24 11.63 -26.33
CA PRO A 283 -2.96 10.97 -25.06
C PRO A 283 -3.87 11.43 -23.92
N VAL A 284 -4.32 10.49 -23.07
CA VAL A 284 -5.17 10.77 -21.90
C VAL A 284 -4.49 10.24 -20.64
N ARG A 285 -4.40 11.10 -19.63
CA ARG A 285 -3.89 10.76 -18.29
C ARG A 285 -5.01 10.21 -17.44
N VAL A 286 -4.76 9.08 -16.79
CA VAL A 286 -5.62 8.42 -15.80
C VAL A 286 -4.81 8.11 -14.54
N SER A 287 -5.51 7.80 -13.46
CA SER A 287 -4.89 7.35 -12.21
C SER A 287 -4.91 5.82 -12.13
N MET A 288 -3.77 5.23 -11.80
CA MET A 288 -3.58 3.80 -11.53
C MET A 288 -3.12 3.63 -10.08
N GLN A 289 -3.79 2.77 -9.33
CA GLN A 289 -3.49 2.53 -7.91
C GLN A 289 -3.76 1.08 -7.52
N LEU A 290 -3.15 0.64 -6.42
CA LEU A 290 -3.53 -0.63 -5.80
C LEU A 290 -4.83 -0.43 -5.02
N ARG A 291 -5.71 -1.43 -5.09
CA ARG A 291 -6.95 -1.47 -4.29
C ARG A 291 -7.05 -2.81 -3.59
N ARG A 292 -7.36 -2.79 -2.29
CA ARG A 292 -7.69 -3.99 -1.52
C ARG A 292 -9.21 -4.14 -1.46
N PRO A 293 -9.81 -5.15 -2.10
CA PRO A 293 -11.27 -5.28 -2.15
C PRO A 293 -11.96 -5.42 -0.78
N SER A 294 -11.32 -6.11 0.18
CA SER A 294 -11.91 -6.43 1.49
C SER A 294 -12.30 -5.21 2.33
N ASP A 295 -11.48 -4.16 2.33
CA ASP A 295 -11.70 -2.93 3.09
C ASP A 295 -11.80 -1.68 2.22
N ARG A 296 -11.68 -1.84 0.89
CA ARG A 296 -11.70 -0.79 -0.14
C ARG A 296 -10.54 0.22 0.01
N GLU A 297 -9.46 -0.15 0.68
CA GLU A 297 -8.25 0.66 0.79
C GLU A 297 -7.64 0.90 -0.61
N LEU A 298 -7.13 2.11 -0.82
CA LEU A 298 -6.43 2.50 -2.03
C LEU A 298 -5.00 2.94 -1.68
N SER A 299 -4.03 2.63 -2.54
CA SER A 299 -2.72 3.28 -2.47
C SER A 299 -2.81 4.72 -2.97
N GLU A 300 -1.75 5.49 -2.74
CA GLU A 300 -1.51 6.72 -3.49
C GLU A 300 -1.57 6.45 -5.01
N PRO A 301 -2.21 7.35 -5.79
CA PRO A 301 -2.35 7.19 -7.22
C PRO A 301 -1.01 7.41 -7.93
N MET A 302 -0.74 6.55 -8.90
CA MET A 302 0.31 6.73 -9.90
C MET A 302 -0.34 7.11 -11.23
N GLU A 303 0.27 8.03 -11.96
CA GLU A 303 -0.24 8.38 -13.27
C GLU A 303 0.04 7.31 -14.32
N PHE A 304 -0.96 7.05 -15.17
CA PHE A 304 -0.84 6.24 -16.37
C PHE A 304 -1.39 7.00 -17.58
N GLN A 305 -0.74 6.89 -18.74
CA GLN A 305 -1.15 7.58 -19.96
C GLN A 305 -1.62 6.60 -21.04
N TYR A 306 -2.90 6.64 -21.37
CA TYR A 306 -3.40 5.96 -22.56
C TYR A 306 -3.03 6.74 -23.82
N LEU A 307 -2.59 6.01 -24.84
CA LEU A 307 -2.14 6.54 -26.13
C LEU A 307 -3.10 6.07 -27.23
N PRO A 308 -3.30 6.91 -28.27
CA PRO A 308 -3.98 6.49 -29.50
C PRO A 308 -3.42 5.18 -30.04
N ASP A 309 -4.30 4.27 -30.43
CA ASP A 309 -3.89 3.08 -31.15
C ASP A 309 -3.42 3.46 -32.55
N THR A 310 -2.12 3.66 -32.70
CA THR A 310 -1.50 3.83 -34.01
C THR A 310 -1.22 2.44 -34.56
N ASP A 311 -2.26 1.74 -35.01
CA ASP A 311 -2.12 0.49 -35.75
C ASP A 311 -1.00 0.66 -36.80
N ASP A 312 -0.11 -0.33 -36.93
CA ASP A 312 0.95 -0.32 -37.92
C ASP A 312 0.39 -0.08 -39.33
N ARG A 313 -0.86 -0.51 -39.60
CA ARG A 313 -1.57 -0.19 -40.84
C ARG A 313 -1.81 1.29 -41.04
N HIS A 314 -2.20 2.04 -40.01
CA HIS A 314 -2.34 3.50 -40.08
C HIS A 314 -0.98 4.18 -40.27
N ARG A 315 0.06 3.72 -39.58
CA ARG A 315 1.43 4.22 -39.77
C ARG A 315 1.97 3.93 -41.17
N ILE A 316 1.72 2.73 -41.71
CA ILE A 316 2.10 2.35 -43.07
C ILE A 316 1.33 3.18 -44.09
N GLU A 317 0.03 3.42 -43.88
CA GLU A 317 -0.78 4.24 -44.78
C GLU A 317 -0.37 5.72 -44.75
N GLU A 318 -0.12 6.29 -43.57
CA GLU A 318 0.43 7.63 -43.43
C GLU A 318 1.83 7.75 -44.04
N LYS A 319 2.70 6.77 -43.80
CA LYS A 319 4.03 6.70 -44.42
C LYS A 319 3.90 6.58 -45.94
N ARG A 320 2.99 5.75 -46.45
CA ARG A 320 2.72 5.60 -47.89
C ARG A 320 2.26 6.90 -48.51
N LYS A 321 1.31 7.61 -47.88
CA LYS A 321 0.85 8.94 -48.33
C LYS A 321 1.98 9.96 -48.31
N ARG A 322 2.75 10.04 -47.23
CA ARG A 322 3.87 10.99 -47.09
C ARG A 322 5.00 10.71 -48.07
N THR A 323 5.28 9.45 -48.37
CA THR A 323 6.36 9.03 -49.29
C THR A 323 5.91 8.94 -50.74
N TYR A 324 4.62 9.18 -51.05
CA TYR A 324 4.04 8.95 -52.38
C TYR A 324 4.75 9.75 -53.49
N GLU A 325 4.95 11.05 -53.28
CA GLU A 325 5.63 11.91 -54.26
C GLU A 325 7.11 11.54 -54.43
N THR A 326 7.79 11.19 -53.33
CA THR A 326 9.17 10.70 -53.37
C THR A 326 9.29 9.40 -54.16
N PHE A 327 8.37 8.44 -53.92
CA PHE A 327 8.32 7.18 -54.66
C PHE A 327 8.04 7.39 -56.14
N LYS A 328 7.09 8.27 -56.48
CA LYS A 328 6.78 8.65 -57.87
C LYS A 328 7.97 9.32 -58.56
N SER A 329 8.72 10.15 -57.86
CA SER A 329 9.97 10.73 -58.37
C SER A 329 11.03 9.66 -58.63
N ILE A 330 11.20 8.68 -57.74
CA ILE A 330 12.16 7.57 -57.94
C ILE A 330 11.77 6.72 -59.16
N MET A 331 10.50 6.35 -59.30
CA MET A 331 10.02 5.60 -60.48
C MET A 331 10.18 6.36 -61.79
N LYS A 332 10.11 7.69 -61.77
CA LYS A 332 10.34 8.54 -62.96
C LYS A 332 11.82 8.71 -63.31
N LYS A 333 12.69 8.77 -62.29
CA LYS A 333 14.15 8.92 -62.46
C LYS A 333 14.84 7.61 -62.86
N SER A 334 14.24 6.48 -62.49
CA SER A 334 14.69 5.14 -62.88
C SER A 334 13.51 4.36 -63.46
N PRO A 335 13.13 4.57 -64.73
CA PRO A 335 12.23 3.65 -65.41
C PRO A 335 12.89 2.28 -65.33
N PHE A 336 12.17 1.29 -64.83
CA PHE A 336 12.61 -0.08 -64.91
C PHE A 336 12.57 -0.47 -66.40
N ASN A 337 13.62 -0.14 -67.15
CA ASN A 337 13.93 -0.77 -68.41
C ASN A 337 14.35 -2.20 -68.07
N GLY A 338 13.37 -3.04 -67.74
CA GLY A 338 13.54 -4.47 -67.80
C GLY A 338 13.98 -4.82 -69.23
N PRO A 339 15.03 -5.63 -69.42
CA PRO A 339 15.38 -6.10 -70.75
C PRO A 339 14.16 -6.83 -71.33
N THR A 340 13.66 -6.39 -72.48
CA THR A 340 12.79 -7.19 -73.35
C THR A 340 13.66 -8.26 -73.99
N ASP A 341 14.07 -9.24 -73.20
CA ASP A 341 14.78 -10.41 -73.68
C ASP A 341 14.02 -11.64 -73.21
N HIS A 342 13.52 -12.43 -74.16
CA HIS A 342 12.88 -13.73 -73.91
C HIS A 342 13.92 -14.79 -73.54
N ARG A 343 14.76 -14.49 -72.55
CA ARG A 343 15.69 -15.45 -71.97
C ARG A 343 15.47 -15.49 -70.47
N PRO A 344 15.05 -16.63 -69.89
CA PRO A 344 14.96 -16.73 -68.44
C PRO A 344 16.35 -16.45 -67.87
N PRO A 345 16.51 -15.52 -66.92
CA PRO A 345 17.78 -15.33 -66.26
C PRO A 345 18.12 -16.64 -65.56
N THR A 346 19.29 -17.20 -65.90
CA THR A 346 19.88 -18.29 -65.13
C THR A 346 20.04 -17.78 -63.70
N ARG A 347 19.17 -18.25 -62.81
CA ARG A 347 19.33 -18.06 -61.37
C ARG A 347 20.71 -18.63 -61.00
N ARG A 348 21.73 -17.78 -60.87
CA ARG A 348 22.86 -18.09 -60.00
C ARG A 348 22.37 -17.91 -58.58
N ILE A 349 21.69 -18.94 -58.07
CA ILE A 349 21.65 -19.16 -56.63
C ILE A 349 23.10 -19.41 -56.26
N ALA A 350 23.70 -18.48 -55.52
CA ALA A 350 24.94 -18.76 -54.79
C ALA A 350 24.59 -19.79 -53.72
N VAL A 351 24.68 -21.06 -54.08
CA VAL A 351 24.66 -22.17 -53.12
C VAL A 351 26.05 -22.15 -52.48
N PRO A 352 26.19 -22.04 -51.15
CA PRO A 352 27.48 -22.26 -50.52
C PRO A 352 27.85 -23.73 -50.75
N SER A 353 28.82 -23.99 -51.62
CA SER A 353 29.37 -25.32 -51.81
C SER A 353 30.17 -25.70 -50.56
N ARG A 354 29.65 -26.67 -49.82
CA ARG A 354 30.34 -27.32 -48.70
C ARG A 354 31.51 -28.14 -49.26
N SER A 355 32.69 -27.54 -49.33
CA SER A 355 33.92 -28.27 -49.61
C SER A 355 34.34 -29.03 -48.35
N SER A 356 34.15 -30.35 -48.38
CA SER A 356 34.67 -31.31 -47.40
C SER A 356 36.19 -31.41 -47.54
N ALA A 357 36.92 -30.70 -46.68
CA ALA A 357 38.29 -31.03 -46.35
C ALA A 357 38.27 -31.88 -45.06
N SER A 358 38.71 -33.13 -45.19
CA SER A 358 38.86 -34.09 -44.11
C SER A 358 39.99 -33.67 -43.16
N VAL A 359 39.64 -33.35 -41.91
CA VAL A 359 40.59 -33.24 -40.79
C VAL A 359 40.34 -34.44 -39.86
N PRO A 360 41.39 -35.17 -39.43
CA PRO A 360 41.24 -36.38 -38.64
C PRO A 360 40.70 -36.11 -37.22
N LYS A 361 39.88 -37.05 -36.76
CA LYS A 361 39.15 -37.04 -35.48
C LYS A 361 40.12 -37.24 -34.30
N PRO A 362 40.12 -36.38 -33.26
CA PRO A 362 40.81 -36.69 -32.01
C PRO A 362 40.08 -37.80 -31.24
N ALA A 363 40.85 -38.67 -30.59
CA ALA A 363 40.33 -39.74 -29.74
C ALA A 363 39.64 -39.18 -28.47
N PRO A 364 38.60 -39.84 -27.94
CA PRO A 364 37.91 -39.41 -26.73
C PRO A 364 38.79 -39.67 -25.50
N GLN A 365 39.13 -38.62 -24.75
CA GLN A 365 39.72 -38.70 -23.42
C GLN A 365 38.64 -38.44 -22.36
N PRO A 366 38.56 -39.23 -21.28
CA PRO A 366 37.59 -39.06 -20.21
C PRO A 366 38.07 -37.97 -19.25
N TYR A 367 37.23 -36.96 -18.99
CA TYR A 367 37.40 -36.07 -17.85
C TYR A 367 36.12 -36.04 -16.99
N PRO A 368 36.28 -36.06 -15.65
CA PRO A 368 35.20 -36.30 -14.70
C PRO A 368 34.33 -35.04 -14.49
N PHE A 369 33.02 -35.24 -14.49
CA PHE A 369 32.06 -34.29 -13.92
C PHE A 369 31.95 -34.54 -12.42
N THR A 370 32.28 -33.54 -11.61
CA THR A 370 31.82 -33.44 -10.22
C THR A 370 30.41 -32.85 -10.21
N PRO A 371 29.38 -33.51 -9.64
CA PRO A 371 28.06 -32.91 -9.51
C PRO A 371 28.05 -31.91 -8.34
N SER A 372 27.58 -30.69 -8.61
CA SER A 372 27.18 -29.72 -7.59
C SER A 372 25.87 -30.17 -6.94
N LEU A 373 25.87 -30.26 -5.62
CA LEU A 373 24.70 -30.51 -4.77
C LEU A 373 23.77 -29.28 -4.77
N SER A 374 22.52 -29.44 -5.22
CA SER A 374 21.32 -28.81 -4.62
C SER A 374 20.05 -29.17 -5.39
N THR A 375 19.65 -30.43 -5.33
CA THR A 375 18.24 -30.82 -5.45
C THR A 375 17.91 -31.54 -4.15
N ILE A 376 17.15 -30.90 -3.26
CA ILE A 376 16.51 -31.63 -2.16
C ILE A 376 15.11 -31.98 -2.63
N ASN A 377 14.93 -33.29 -2.79
CA ASN A 377 13.70 -33.98 -3.12
C ASN A 377 12.72 -33.83 -1.95
N PHE A 378 11.47 -33.48 -2.24
CA PHE A 378 10.41 -33.28 -1.24
C PHE A 378 9.47 -34.48 -1.30
N GLU A 379 9.82 -35.56 -0.59
CA GLU A 379 8.93 -36.71 -0.38
C GLU A 379 9.44 -37.52 0.82
N GLU A 380 9.14 -37.07 2.04
CA GLU A 380 8.79 -37.94 3.16
C GLU A 380 8.24 -37.08 4.31
N PHE A 381 7.34 -37.67 5.10
CA PHE A 381 6.58 -37.13 6.24
C PHE A 381 5.20 -36.49 5.94
N SER A 382 4.21 -37.39 5.91
CA SER A 382 2.88 -37.13 6.46
C SER A 382 2.90 -37.23 8.01
N PRO A 383 1.89 -36.67 8.70
CA PRO A 383 1.98 -36.24 10.09
C PRO A 383 1.52 -37.31 11.09
N MET A 384 2.07 -37.30 12.30
CA MET A 384 1.43 -37.94 13.45
C MET A 384 1.65 -37.13 14.73
N PHE A 385 0.58 -37.11 15.52
CA PHE A 385 0.33 -36.36 16.75
C PHE A 385 1.15 -36.83 17.96
N ASP A 386 1.27 -35.90 18.92
CA ASP A 386 1.42 -36.03 20.38
C ASP A 386 2.56 -36.86 20.99
N ALA A 387 3.41 -36.19 21.79
CA ALA A 387 3.59 -36.46 23.22
C ALA A 387 4.62 -35.49 23.85
N ASP A 388 4.32 -35.09 25.09
CA ASP A 388 5.17 -34.36 26.05
C ASP A 388 6.55 -35.01 26.26
N GLU A 389 7.58 -34.18 26.49
CA GLU A 389 8.38 -34.18 27.74
C GLU A 389 9.61 -33.27 27.63
N ASP A 390 9.68 -32.34 28.58
CA ASP A 390 10.84 -31.83 29.30
C ASP A 390 12.20 -31.68 28.58
N LEU A 391 12.55 -30.44 28.25
CA LEU A 391 13.95 -30.03 28.05
C LEU A 391 14.26 -28.77 28.87
N GLY A 392 13.90 -28.81 30.17
CA GLY A 392 14.30 -27.84 31.19
C GLY A 392 15.72 -28.04 31.73
N ALA A 393 16.53 -28.91 31.13
CA ALA A 393 17.83 -29.30 31.67
C ALA A 393 18.92 -29.39 30.59
N LEU A 394 19.30 -28.26 29.98
CA LEU A 394 20.59 -28.10 29.27
C LEU A 394 20.78 -26.63 28.89
N LEU A 395 21.02 -25.76 29.88
CA LEU A 395 21.95 -24.63 29.83
C LEU A 395 21.79 -23.83 31.14
N GLY A 396 22.71 -24.09 32.08
CA GLY A 396 22.73 -23.52 33.41
C GLY A 396 23.18 -22.06 33.46
N ASN A 397 22.83 -21.44 34.59
CA ASN A 397 23.27 -20.15 35.08
C ASN A 397 24.75 -19.86 34.79
N ASN A 398 25.01 -18.74 34.11
CA ASN A 398 26.19 -17.94 34.39
C ASN A 398 25.83 -16.46 34.28
N THR A 399 26.27 -15.73 35.31
CA THR A 399 26.09 -14.30 35.52
C THR A 399 27.47 -13.68 35.37
N ASP A 400 27.74 -12.96 34.28
CA ASP A 400 28.80 -11.95 34.22
C ASP A 400 28.65 -11.05 32.96
N PRO A 401 28.75 -9.70 33.09
CA PRO A 401 28.56 -8.77 31.98
C PRO A 401 29.92 -8.26 31.46
N ALA A 402 30.62 -9.02 30.62
CA ALA A 402 31.88 -8.54 30.04
C ALA A 402 32.35 -9.27 28.78
N VAL A 403 31.50 -9.54 27.79
CA VAL A 403 31.98 -9.85 26.43
C VAL A 403 30.96 -9.38 25.38
N PHE A 404 31.08 -8.13 24.92
CA PHE A 404 30.59 -7.73 23.61
C PHE A 404 31.46 -6.58 23.12
N THR A 405 32.41 -6.90 22.25
CA THR A 405 33.19 -5.93 21.48
C THR A 405 32.86 -6.14 20.01
N ASP A 406 32.48 -5.05 19.36
CA ASP A 406 32.42 -4.79 17.92
C ASP A 406 31.93 -5.87 16.95
N LEU A 407 30.71 -5.63 16.41
CA LEU A 407 30.29 -6.16 15.10
C LEU A 407 30.14 -5.02 14.08
N ALA A 408 31.06 -4.06 14.11
CA ALA A 408 31.21 -3.01 13.10
C ALA A 408 32.50 -3.21 12.27
N SER A 409 32.74 -4.44 11.80
CA SER A 409 33.78 -4.70 10.80
C SER A 409 33.50 -6.01 10.07
N VAL A 410 32.55 -6.00 9.14
CA VAL A 410 32.54 -6.98 8.05
C VAL A 410 32.89 -6.21 6.78
N ASP A 411 34.10 -6.49 6.29
CA ASP A 411 34.66 -5.92 5.07
C ASP A 411 33.87 -6.43 3.85
N ASN A 412 33.37 -5.51 3.03
CA ASN A 412 32.56 -5.77 1.83
C ASN A 412 33.39 -5.72 0.54
N SER A 413 34.70 -5.91 0.65
CA SER A 413 35.66 -5.79 -0.44
C SER A 413 35.56 -6.91 -1.50
N GLU A 414 35.00 -8.08 -1.18
CA GLU A 414 34.78 -9.17 -2.15
C GLU A 414 33.52 -8.99 -3.02
N PHE A 415 32.50 -8.25 -2.55
CA PHE A 415 31.24 -8.10 -3.29
C PHE A 415 31.28 -6.98 -4.34
N GLN A 416 32.19 -6.00 -4.17
CA GLN A 416 32.43 -4.96 -5.18
C GLN A 416 33.31 -5.42 -6.35
N GLN A 417 34.11 -6.48 -6.19
CA GLN A 417 34.94 -7.04 -7.27
C GLN A 417 34.13 -7.81 -8.33
N LEU A 418 32.91 -8.25 -7.99
CA LEU A 418 32.02 -9.02 -8.88
C LEU A 418 31.12 -8.15 -9.78
N LEU A 419 30.98 -6.86 -9.50
CA LEU A 419 30.12 -5.93 -10.27
C LEU A 419 30.85 -5.14 -11.36
N ASN A 420 32.20 -5.18 -11.41
CA ASN A 420 33.01 -4.32 -12.29
C ASN A 420 33.66 -5.03 -13.49
N GLN A 421 33.18 -6.20 -13.91
CA GLN A 421 33.76 -6.90 -15.07
C GLN A 421 32.86 -6.78 -16.32
N ALA A 422 33.13 -5.78 -17.15
CA ALA A 422 32.81 -5.79 -18.58
C ALA A 422 34.11 -6.06 -19.37
N PRO A 423 34.04 -6.75 -20.53
CA PRO A 423 35.23 -7.28 -21.19
C PRO A 423 35.99 -6.19 -21.97
N THR A 424 37.29 -6.02 -21.70
CA THR A 424 38.18 -5.19 -22.51
C THR A 424 38.91 -6.01 -23.57
N PRO A 425 39.08 -5.49 -24.80
CA PRO A 425 39.91 -6.11 -25.84
C PRO A 425 41.40 -5.87 -25.60
N LEU A 426 42.21 -6.75 -26.19
CA LEU A 426 43.68 -6.82 -26.15
C LEU A 426 44.37 -5.46 -26.37
N GLY A 427 45.35 -5.18 -25.52
CA GLY A 427 46.02 -3.88 -25.41
C GLY A 427 47.15 -3.59 -26.41
N ALA A 428 47.57 -2.33 -26.38
CA ALA A 428 48.90 -1.87 -26.76
C ALA A 428 49.33 -0.81 -25.73
N SER A 429 50.59 -0.90 -25.32
CA SER A 429 51.23 -0.22 -24.19
C SER A 429 51.78 1.17 -24.54
N GLY A 430 51.85 2.05 -23.53
CA GLY A 430 52.96 3.00 -23.40
C GLY A 430 52.64 4.45 -23.00
N LEU A 431 53.34 4.90 -21.94
CA LEU A 431 53.83 6.27 -21.65
C LEU A 431 53.02 7.18 -20.67
N THR A 432 53.44 7.09 -19.40
CA THR A 432 53.94 8.12 -18.46
C THR A 432 53.62 9.64 -18.58
N ASN A 433 53.48 10.24 -17.38
CA ASN A 433 53.53 11.66 -16.96
C ASN A 433 52.19 12.43 -17.12
N GLY A 434 51.71 13.28 -16.20
CA GLY A 434 52.22 13.84 -14.94
C GLY A 434 51.56 15.21 -14.73
N LEU A 435 51.13 15.50 -13.48
CA LEU A 435 51.04 16.82 -12.84
C LEU A 435 50.10 17.96 -13.35
N LEU A 436 49.45 18.58 -12.34
CA LEU A 436 49.04 19.99 -12.18
C LEU A 436 47.59 20.42 -12.53
N SER A 437 46.84 20.64 -11.45
CA SER A 437 46.16 21.90 -11.01
C SER A 437 45.59 22.88 -12.04
N GLY A 438 44.37 23.34 -11.77
CA GLY A 438 43.87 24.63 -12.23
C GLY A 438 42.35 24.74 -12.20
N ASP A 439 41.82 25.36 -11.15
CA ASP A 439 40.48 25.95 -11.10
C ASP A 439 40.31 26.99 -12.20
N GLU A 440 39.15 27.05 -12.87
CA GLU A 440 38.45 28.29 -13.26
C GLU A 440 36.96 28.00 -13.51
N ASP A 441 36.10 28.70 -12.76
CA ASP A 441 34.67 28.87 -13.03
C ASP A 441 34.47 29.70 -14.31
N PHE A 442 33.43 29.40 -15.12
CA PHE A 442 32.46 30.41 -15.59
C PHE A 442 31.27 29.76 -16.36
N SER A 443 30.10 30.32 -16.04
CA SER A 443 28.73 30.21 -16.57
C SER A 443 28.40 29.65 -17.96
N SER A 444 27.23 29.00 -17.97
CA SER A 444 26.16 29.02 -18.98
C SER A 444 26.44 28.51 -20.40
N ILE A 445 25.79 27.41 -20.76
CA ILE A 445 25.05 27.36 -22.04
C ILE A 445 23.92 26.34 -21.98
N ALA A 446 22.76 26.76 -22.49
CA ALA A 446 21.60 25.93 -22.76
C ALA A 446 21.83 25.05 -24.00
N ASP A 447 20.95 24.06 -24.16
CA ASP A 447 20.74 23.21 -25.34
C ASP A 447 21.78 22.11 -25.61
N MET A 448 21.46 20.89 -25.16
CA MET A 448 21.93 19.67 -25.81
C MET A 448 20.76 18.71 -26.09
N ASP A 449 20.50 18.60 -27.38
CA ASP A 449 19.65 17.66 -28.10
C ASP A 449 20.22 16.24 -27.93
N PHE A 450 19.43 15.30 -27.40
CA PHE A 450 19.83 13.90 -27.22
C PHE A 450 19.26 13.05 -28.37
N SER A 451 19.93 13.09 -29.51
CA SER A 451 19.85 12.02 -30.50
C SER A 451 21.08 11.12 -30.39
N ALA A 452 20.82 9.84 -30.09
CA ALA A 452 21.73 8.69 -30.02
C ALA A 452 22.40 8.41 -28.66
N LEU A 453 21.74 7.55 -27.86
CA LEU A 453 22.27 6.26 -27.40
C LEU A 453 21.13 5.37 -26.89
#